data_AF-A0A2E5L6Q2-F1
#
_entry.id   AF-A0A2E5L6Q2-F1
#
_cell.length_a   1.000
_cell.length_b   1.000
_cell.length_c   1.000
_cell.angle_alpha   90.00
_cell.angle_beta   90.00
_cell.angle_gamma   90.00
#
_symmetry.space_group_name_H-M   'P 1'
#
loop_
_entity.id
_entity.type
_entity.pdbx_description
1 polymer ?
#
loop_
_entity_poly.entity_id
_entity_poly.type
_entity_poly.pdbx_seq_one_letter_code
_entity_poly.pdbx_strand_id
1 'polypeptide(L)'
;MDILKSTRTAFSQSYSEAQYKFISAAENNGLQISSYKNPYLGPLGEELVCNTAWAGSEKAKRVILILSATHGVEGFCGSGCQVDWLGCWSPERLTNDTAVLFVHAINPHGFAWCRRVTEEGCDLNRNFLDFDKPLPDNPGHDELVDAFVPNSLDSETILWAEEKIKRFRYKNGELNFQTARKAGQYKHPHSMFFGGFSPTWSRLTLEGIISDYSLTQTDFVAIVDFHTGLGPFGYGEPISGHRPNTPGYEWVSKVYGESVGVPELGTSSSIPLTGTSRDLWDRQLGERYAYIALEYGTYSQERSRVALREDHWLHNQGAVDWARPETQRIKMQLKQHYYPNTPDWLEMVLQRSRQILRQTTEAINITPNRQV
;
A
#
# COMPACT_ATOMS: atom_id res chain seq x y z
N MET A 1 14.32 21.59 -3.49
CA MET A 1 12.96 22.06 -3.81
C MET A 1 12.28 22.48 -2.51
N ASP A 2 11.61 23.63 -2.52
CA ASP A 2 10.85 24.12 -1.35
C ASP A 2 9.69 23.17 -1.03
N ILE A 3 9.65 22.67 0.21
CA ILE A 3 8.61 21.74 0.63
C ILE A 3 7.21 22.36 0.64
N LEU A 4 7.09 23.63 0.98
CA LEU A 4 5.79 24.33 1.03
C LEU A 4 5.19 24.51 -0.36
N LYS A 5 6.06 24.64 -1.38
CA LYS A 5 5.63 24.60 -2.78
C LYS A 5 5.21 23.19 -3.16
N SER A 6 6.01 22.18 -2.82
CA SER A 6 5.74 20.78 -3.17
C SER A 6 4.43 20.26 -2.59
N THR A 7 4.09 20.58 -1.33
CA THR A 7 2.82 20.13 -0.72
C THR A 7 1.59 20.62 -1.47
N ARG A 8 1.69 21.76 -2.17
CA ARG A 8 0.59 22.32 -2.98
C ARG A 8 0.50 21.73 -4.38
N THR A 9 1.61 21.25 -4.94
CA THR A 9 1.67 20.80 -6.33
C THR A 9 1.64 19.29 -6.47
N ALA A 10 2.20 18.54 -5.51
CA ALA A 10 2.43 17.11 -5.65
C ALA A 10 1.19 16.25 -5.38
N PHE A 11 0.39 16.61 -4.37
CA PHE A 11 -0.75 15.80 -3.95
C PHE A 11 -2.04 16.14 -4.70
N SER A 12 -3.00 15.22 -4.71
CA SER A 12 -4.22 15.30 -5.53
C SER A 12 -5.50 15.08 -4.72
N GLN A 13 -6.61 15.56 -5.26
CA GLN A 13 -7.95 15.37 -4.70
C GLN A 13 -8.71 14.21 -5.35
N SER A 14 -8.32 13.76 -6.53
CA SER A 14 -8.90 12.59 -7.21
C SER A 14 -7.83 11.66 -7.78
N TYR A 15 -8.24 10.43 -8.11
CA TYR A 15 -7.39 9.48 -8.83
C TYR A 15 -6.97 10.04 -10.20
N SER A 16 -7.90 10.60 -10.98
CA SER A 16 -7.58 11.16 -12.30
C SER A 16 -6.58 12.31 -12.22
N GLU A 17 -6.69 13.18 -11.19
CA GLU A 17 -5.70 14.24 -10.96
C GLU A 17 -4.33 13.65 -10.54
N ALA A 18 -4.32 12.63 -9.68
CA ALA A 18 -3.10 11.92 -9.29
C ALA A 18 -2.39 11.28 -10.48
N GLN A 19 -3.15 10.60 -11.34
CA GLN A 19 -2.65 9.97 -12.56
C GLN A 19 -2.09 11.00 -13.53
N TYR A 20 -2.83 12.08 -13.79
CA TYR A 20 -2.37 13.17 -14.64
C TYR A 20 -1.05 13.76 -14.14
N LYS A 21 -0.96 14.08 -12.84
CA LYS A 21 0.27 14.63 -12.26
C LYS A 21 1.45 13.68 -12.35
N PHE A 22 1.24 12.38 -12.12
CA PHE A 22 2.29 11.38 -12.27
C PHE A 22 2.80 11.30 -13.71
N ILE A 23 1.89 11.16 -14.68
CA ILE A 23 2.24 11.10 -16.11
C ILE A 23 2.98 12.36 -16.53
N SER A 24 2.44 13.54 -16.23
CA SER A 24 3.10 14.81 -16.57
C SER A 24 4.48 14.94 -15.90
N ALA A 25 4.64 14.50 -14.65
CA ALA A 25 5.93 14.53 -13.98
C ALA A 25 6.94 13.57 -14.63
N ALA A 26 6.51 12.39 -15.05
CA ALA A 26 7.36 11.43 -15.76
C ALA A 26 7.74 11.93 -17.17
N GLU A 27 6.78 12.46 -17.94
CA GLU A 27 7.01 13.04 -19.28
C GLU A 27 7.95 14.25 -19.23
N ASN A 28 7.79 15.13 -18.24
CA ASN A 28 8.69 16.28 -18.05
C ASN A 28 10.14 15.86 -17.76
N ASN A 29 10.34 14.64 -17.25
CA ASN A 29 11.65 14.04 -17.04
C ASN A 29 12.09 13.13 -18.21
N GLY A 30 11.32 13.06 -19.29
CA GLY A 30 11.61 12.23 -20.46
C GLY A 30 11.58 10.72 -20.17
N LEU A 31 10.84 10.30 -19.15
CA LEU A 31 10.77 8.89 -18.76
C LEU A 31 9.82 8.10 -19.66
N GLN A 32 10.18 6.85 -19.97
CA GLN A 32 9.30 5.95 -20.70
C GLN A 32 8.16 5.46 -19.81
N ILE A 33 6.93 5.63 -20.29
CA ILE A 33 5.71 5.21 -19.59
C ILE A 33 5.15 3.93 -20.20
N SER A 34 4.65 3.03 -19.37
CA SER A 34 3.83 1.89 -19.80
C SER A 34 2.56 1.83 -18.97
N SER A 35 1.50 1.22 -19.53
CA SER A 35 0.14 1.31 -18.98
C SER A 35 -0.54 -0.05 -18.99
N TYR A 36 -1.06 -0.45 -17.84
CA TYR A 36 -1.79 -1.70 -17.61
C TYR A 36 -3.23 -1.35 -17.26
N LYS A 37 -4.14 -1.56 -18.23
CA LYS A 37 -5.55 -1.20 -18.09
C LYS A 37 -6.28 -2.19 -17.18
N ASN A 38 -6.95 -1.66 -16.16
CA ASN A 38 -7.88 -2.44 -15.33
C ASN A 38 -9.21 -2.61 -16.11
N PRO A 39 -9.82 -3.80 -16.06
CA PRO A 39 -11.06 -4.06 -16.81
C PRO A 39 -12.29 -3.32 -16.25
N TYR A 40 -12.23 -2.82 -15.03
CA TYR A 40 -13.29 -2.05 -14.37
C TYR A 40 -13.11 -0.54 -14.56
N LEU A 41 -14.20 0.19 -14.38
CA LEU A 41 -14.25 1.65 -14.43
C LEU A 41 -14.25 2.26 -13.03
N GLY A 42 -13.84 3.51 -12.95
CA GLY A 42 -13.95 4.34 -11.75
C GLY A 42 -15.40 4.75 -11.45
N PRO A 43 -15.63 5.38 -10.29
CA PRO A 43 -16.96 5.78 -9.84
C PRO A 43 -17.64 6.83 -10.74
N LEU A 44 -16.88 7.54 -11.58
CA LEU A 44 -17.39 8.52 -12.54
C LEU A 44 -17.34 7.99 -13.99
N GLY A 45 -17.10 6.68 -14.17
CA GLY A 45 -16.98 6.03 -15.47
C GLY A 45 -15.61 6.22 -16.14
N GLU A 46 -14.63 6.76 -15.43
CA GLU A 46 -13.27 6.93 -15.94
C GLU A 46 -12.52 5.60 -16.09
N GLU A 47 -11.61 5.53 -17.06
CA GLU A 47 -10.73 4.37 -17.20
C GLU A 47 -9.73 4.29 -16.04
N LEU A 48 -9.49 3.07 -15.58
CA LEU A 48 -8.56 2.78 -14.50
C LEU A 48 -7.32 2.10 -15.07
N VAL A 49 -6.15 2.65 -14.74
CA VAL A 49 -4.87 2.21 -15.29
C VAL A 49 -3.79 2.25 -14.23
N CYS A 50 -2.99 1.19 -14.14
CA CYS A 50 -1.69 1.22 -13.48
C CYS A 50 -0.65 1.65 -14.51
N ASN A 51 -0.02 2.80 -14.30
CA ASN A 51 1.09 3.30 -15.10
C ASN A 51 2.42 2.97 -14.44
N THR A 52 3.44 2.76 -15.24
CA THR A 52 4.83 2.64 -14.80
C THR A 52 5.68 3.68 -15.49
N ALA A 53 6.74 4.14 -14.84
CA ALA A 53 7.75 5.02 -15.45
C ALA A 53 9.15 4.48 -15.14
N TRP A 54 10.01 4.40 -16.15
CA TRP A 54 11.39 3.89 -16.02
C TRP A 54 12.42 4.99 -16.20
N ALA A 55 13.38 5.06 -15.27
CA ALA A 55 14.51 5.97 -15.32
C ALA A 55 15.85 5.22 -15.17
N GLY A 56 16.79 5.48 -16.07
CA GLY A 56 18.11 4.83 -16.08
C GLY A 56 18.27 3.80 -17.19
N SER A 57 19.39 3.07 -17.17
CA SER A 57 19.73 2.08 -18.20
C SER A 57 18.78 0.89 -18.17
N GLU A 58 18.31 0.43 -19.33
CA GLU A 58 17.59 -0.86 -19.46
C GLU A 58 18.47 -2.06 -19.07
N LYS A 59 19.80 -1.89 -19.08
CA LYS A 59 20.78 -2.90 -18.66
C LYS A 59 21.21 -2.72 -17.20
N ALA A 60 20.49 -1.90 -16.43
CA ALA A 60 20.78 -1.70 -15.03
C ALA A 60 20.73 -3.04 -14.29
N LYS A 61 21.73 -3.27 -13.45
CA LYS A 61 21.83 -4.48 -12.63
C LYS A 61 21.06 -4.34 -11.32
N ARG A 62 20.75 -3.11 -10.93
CA ARG A 62 20.04 -2.79 -9.69
C ARG A 62 18.86 -1.89 -9.98
N VAL A 63 17.73 -2.15 -9.33
CA VAL A 63 16.50 -1.39 -9.54
C VAL A 63 15.96 -0.88 -8.22
N ILE A 64 15.63 0.40 -8.14
CA ILE A 64 14.76 0.93 -7.08
C ILE A 64 13.33 0.84 -7.60
N LEU A 65 12.47 0.09 -6.92
CA LEU A 65 11.05 0.04 -7.22
C LEU A 65 10.29 0.91 -6.23
N ILE A 66 9.56 1.90 -6.73
CA ILE A 66 8.74 2.80 -5.94
C ILE A 66 7.27 2.51 -6.22
N LEU A 67 6.58 1.91 -5.25
CA LEU A 67 5.21 1.40 -5.38
C LEU A 67 4.23 2.31 -4.64
N SER A 68 3.05 2.51 -5.22
CA SER A 68 1.95 3.23 -4.58
C SER A 68 0.62 2.54 -4.78
N ALA A 69 -0.29 2.81 -3.85
CA ALA A 69 -1.65 2.28 -3.81
C ALA A 69 -1.73 0.76 -3.78
N THR A 70 -0.87 0.07 -3.03
CA THR A 70 -1.15 -1.33 -2.66
C THR A 70 -2.51 -1.41 -1.97
N HIS A 71 -2.75 -0.49 -1.02
CA HIS A 71 -4.09 -0.12 -0.60
C HIS A 71 -4.56 1.11 -1.37
N GLY A 72 -5.69 1.00 -2.06
CA GLY A 72 -6.12 2.00 -3.04
C GLY A 72 -6.17 3.45 -2.52
N VAL A 73 -6.91 3.68 -1.43
CA VAL A 73 -7.10 5.01 -0.82
C VAL A 73 -5.80 5.63 -0.29
N GLU A 74 -4.79 4.82 -0.01
CA GLU A 74 -3.46 5.29 0.43
C GLU A 74 -2.64 5.81 -0.77
N GLY A 75 -3.13 5.55 -1.98
CA GLY A 75 -2.60 6.09 -3.24
C GLY A 75 -2.52 7.61 -3.28
N PHE A 76 -3.38 8.35 -2.56
CA PHE A 76 -3.27 9.81 -2.47
C PHE A 76 -1.92 10.24 -1.86
N CYS A 77 -1.46 9.52 -0.84
CA CYS A 77 -0.16 9.74 -0.21
C CYS A 77 0.98 9.30 -1.12
N GLY A 78 0.96 8.03 -1.53
CA GLY A 78 2.04 7.44 -2.35
C GLY A 78 2.23 8.14 -3.70
N SER A 79 1.13 8.51 -4.36
CA SER A 79 1.17 9.30 -5.59
C SER A 79 1.82 10.67 -5.37
N GLY A 80 1.46 11.38 -4.30
CA GLY A 80 2.04 12.68 -4.00
C GLY A 80 3.55 12.58 -3.75
N CYS A 81 3.98 11.55 -3.02
CA CYS A 81 5.39 11.24 -2.82
C CYS A 81 6.13 10.96 -4.13
N GLN A 82 5.54 10.19 -5.05
CA GLN A 82 6.15 9.90 -6.35
C GLN A 82 6.25 11.16 -7.22
N VAL A 83 5.19 11.98 -7.28
CA VAL A 83 5.19 13.25 -8.03
C VAL A 83 6.22 14.23 -7.46
N ASP A 84 6.32 14.35 -6.14
CA ASP A 84 7.35 15.18 -5.51
C ASP A 84 8.76 14.70 -5.81
N TRP A 85 8.99 13.38 -5.76
CA TRP A 85 10.30 12.80 -6.07
C TRP A 85 10.67 12.99 -7.54
N LEU A 86 9.73 12.80 -8.47
CA LEU A 86 9.91 13.12 -9.90
C LEU A 86 10.17 14.61 -10.12
N GLY A 87 9.55 15.50 -9.34
CA GLY A 87 9.83 16.94 -9.37
C GLY A 87 11.19 17.34 -8.79
N CYS A 88 11.76 16.50 -7.93
CA CYS A 88 13.11 16.65 -7.38
C CYS A 88 14.16 15.77 -8.08
N TRP A 89 13.74 15.06 -9.13
CA TRP A 89 14.55 14.05 -9.79
C TRP A 89 15.80 14.66 -10.42
N SER A 90 16.90 13.93 -10.32
CA SER A 90 18.19 14.30 -10.90
C SER A 90 18.81 13.00 -11.42
N PRO A 91 18.80 12.78 -12.75
CA PRO A 91 19.36 11.57 -13.36
C PRO A 91 20.81 11.30 -12.94
N GLU A 92 21.57 12.34 -12.59
CA GLU A 92 22.96 12.28 -12.13
C GLU A 92 23.11 11.53 -10.80
N ARG A 93 22.02 11.31 -10.06
CA ARG A 93 22.03 10.51 -8.83
C ARG A 93 22.08 9.01 -9.09
N LEU A 94 21.82 8.56 -10.31
CA LEU A 94 21.93 7.15 -10.67
C LEU A 94 23.31 6.84 -11.24
N THR A 95 23.86 5.70 -10.84
CA THR A 95 24.99 5.11 -11.58
C THR A 95 24.49 4.41 -12.85
N ASN A 96 25.38 4.13 -13.80
CA ASN A 96 25.02 3.42 -15.04
C ASN A 96 24.42 2.01 -14.80
N ASP A 97 24.66 1.44 -13.63
CA ASP A 97 24.17 0.11 -13.21
C ASP A 97 22.87 0.19 -12.39
N THR A 98 22.32 1.38 -12.13
CA THR A 98 21.10 1.57 -11.33
C THR A 98 19.99 2.18 -12.17
N ALA A 99 18.78 1.63 -12.05
CA ALA A 99 17.56 2.20 -12.59
C ALA A 99 16.50 2.40 -11.50
N VAL A 100 15.46 3.16 -11.81
CA VAL A 100 14.30 3.37 -10.96
C VAL A 100 13.04 3.07 -11.75
N LEU A 101 12.20 2.22 -11.18
CA LEU A 101 10.88 1.86 -11.67
C LEU A 101 9.83 2.44 -10.73
N PHE A 102 9.05 3.38 -11.23
CA PHE A 102 7.86 3.89 -10.54
C PHE A 102 6.64 3.05 -10.95
N VAL A 103 5.79 2.69 -9.99
CA VAL A 103 4.50 2.03 -10.22
C VAL A 103 3.39 2.90 -9.61
N HIS A 104 2.56 3.48 -10.47
CA HIS A 104 1.49 4.42 -10.18
C HIS A 104 0.19 4.06 -10.91
N ALA A 105 -0.80 3.46 -10.28
CA ALA A 105 -0.75 2.89 -8.94
C ALA A 105 -1.35 1.50 -9.02
N ILE A 106 -0.85 0.56 -8.21
CA ILE A 106 -1.07 -0.87 -8.47
C ILE A 106 -2.51 -1.33 -8.25
N ASN A 107 -3.26 -0.64 -7.39
CA ASN A 107 -4.71 -0.79 -7.21
C ASN A 107 -5.44 0.49 -7.61
N PRO A 108 -5.58 0.76 -8.93
CA PRO A 108 -6.24 1.96 -9.42
C PRO A 108 -7.74 1.96 -9.09
N HIS A 109 -8.37 0.77 -8.99
CA HIS A 109 -9.77 0.64 -8.59
C HIS A 109 -9.99 1.15 -7.16
N GLY A 110 -9.26 0.60 -6.18
CA GLY A 110 -9.36 1.08 -4.81
C GLY A 110 -9.03 2.57 -4.70
N PHE A 111 -8.07 3.06 -5.48
CA PHE A 111 -7.70 4.47 -5.46
C PHE A 111 -8.85 5.37 -5.94
N ALA A 112 -9.42 5.09 -7.11
CA ALA A 112 -10.54 5.87 -7.67
C ALA A 112 -11.80 5.80 -6.78
N TRP A 113 -12.15 4.61 -6.31
CA TRP A 113 -13.31 4.39 -5.45
C TRP A 113 -13.11 4.79 -3.98
N CYS A 114 -11.94 5.36 -3.65
CA CYS A 114 -11.54 5.70 -2.28
C CYS A 114 -11.74 4.53 -1.31
N ARG A 115 -11.20 3.35 -1.66
CA ARG A 115 -11.25 2.09 -0.89
C ARG A 115 -9.84 1.58 -0.60
N ARG A 116 -9.70 0.84 0.50
CA ARG A 116 -8.46 0.12 0.81
C ARG A 116 -8.25 -1.08 -0.12
N VAL A 117 -9.33 -1.68 -0.59
CA VAL A 117 -9.37 -3.00 -1.26
C VAL A 117 -9.44 -2.91 -2.79
N THR A 118 -9.23 -4.03 -3.48
CA THR A 118 -9.41 -4.20 -4.94
C THR A 118 -10.90 -4.24 -5.33
N GLU A 119 -11.19 -4.34 -6.62
CA GLU A 119 -12.54 -4.49 -7.19
C GLU A 119 -13.33 -5.67 -6.60
N GLU A 120 -12.66 -6.78 -6.28
CA GLU A 120 -13.29 -7.96 -5.68
C GLU A 120 -13.52 -7.81 -4.16
N GLY A 121 -13.13 -6.68 -3.57
CA GLY A 121 -13.17 -6.46 -2.13
C GLY A 121 -11.97 -7.05 -1.38
N CYS A 122 -10.90 -7.45 -2.08
CA CYS A 122 -9.73 -8.04 -1.45
C CYS A 122 -8.78 -6.98 -0.88
N ASP A 123 -8.31 -7.19 0.34
CA ASP A 123 -7.08 -6.55 0.81
C ASP A 123 -5.91 -7.14 0.01
N LEU A 124 -5.33 -6.33 -0.89
CA LEU A 124 -4.26 -6.78 -1.77
C LEU A 124 -3.08 -7.34 -0.97
N ASN A 125 -2.80 -6.79 0.21
CA ASN A 125 -1.73 -7.26 1.09
C ASN A 125 -2.12 -8.50 1.92
N ARG A 126 -3.20 -9.20 1.55
CA ARG A 126 -3.53 -10.57 1.95
C ARG A 126 -3.67 -11.50 0.72
N ASN A 127 -3.59 -10.97 -0.49
CA ASN A 127 -3.85 -11.72 -1.71
C ASN A 127 -2.62 -12.44 -2.29
N PHE A 128 -1.42 -12.27 -1.72
CA PHE A 128 -0.19 -12.87 -2.26
C PHE A 128 0.09 -14.29 -1.77
N LEU A 129 -0.91 -14.98 -1.22
CA LEU A 129 -0.80 -16.40 -0.87
C LEU A 129 -0.65 -17.31 -2.10
N ASP A 130 -0.18 -18.52 -1.87
CA ASP A 130 -0.26 -19.60 -2.84
C ASP A 130 -1.68 -20.20 -2.78
N PHE A 131 -2.52 -19.88 -3.76
CA PHE A 131 -3.93 -20.31 -3.80
C PHE A 131 -4.10 -21.80 -4.13
N ASP A 132 -3.04 -22.50 -4.54
CA ASP A 132 -3.05 -23.96 -4.71
C ASP A 132 -2.81 -24.70 -3.38
N LYS A 133 -2.53 -23.96 -2.30
CA LYS A 133 -2.37 -24.50 -0.94
C LYS A 133 -3.59 -24.18 -0.06
N PRO A 134 -3.78 -24.92 1.05
CA PRO A 134 -4.83 -24.60 2.02
C PRO A 134 -4.72 -23.15 2.49
N LEU A 135 -5.84 -22.43 2.43
CA LEU A 135 -5.92 -21.04 2.89
C LEU A 135 -5.96 -20.97 4.42
N PRO A 136 -5.30 -19.97 5.05
CA PRO A 136 -5.30 -19.82 6.49
C PRO A 136 -6.70 -19.61 7.08
N ASP A 137 -6.98 -20.29 8.20
CA ASP A 137 -8.16 -20.02 9.02
C ASP A 137 -7.98 -18.76 9.88
N ASN A 138 -9.09 -18.10 10.19
CA ASN A 138 -9.15 -17.01 11.16
C ASN A 138 -10.41 -17.13 12.02
N PRO A 139 -10.44 -18.03 13.02
CA PRO A 139 -11.63 -18.29 13.83
C PRO A 139 -12.08 -17.06 14.64
N GLY A 140 -11.15 -16.17 15.00
CA GLY A 140 -11.49 -14.90 15.64
C GLY A 140 -12.26 -13.97 14.71
N HIS A 141 -11.91 -13.94 13.41
CA HIS A 141 -12.71 -13.25 12.41
C HIS A 141 -14.06 -13.93 12.23
N ASP A 142 -14.08 -15.26 12.15
CA ASP A 142 -15.33 -16.04 12.00
C ASP A 142 -16.33 -15.71 13.14
N GLU A 143 -15.85 -15.57 14.39
CA GLU A 143 -16.69 -15.18 15.52
C GLU A 143 -17.20 -13.73 15.41
N LEU A 144 -16.37 -12.83 14.87
CA LEU A 144 -16.62 -11.38 14.84
C LEU A 144 -17.17 -10.85 13.53
N VAL A 145 -17.35 -11.66 12.49
CA VAL A 145 -17.67 -11.23 11.12
C VAL A 145 -18.88 -10.28 11.07
N ASP A 146 -19.99 -10.66 11.71
CA ASP A 146 -21.22 -9.86 11.75
C ASP A 146 -21.08 -8.58 12.59
N ALA A 147 -20.08 -8.51 13.47
CA ALA A 147 -19.76 -7.29 14.21
C ALA A 147 -18.76 -6.41 13.46
N PHE A 148 -17.90 -6.99 12.61
CA PHE A 148 -17.01 -6.22 11.75
C PHE A 148 -17.77 -5.52 10.65
N VAL A 149 -18.63 -6.26 9.93
CA VAL A 149 -19.50 -5.71 8.88
C VAL A 149 -20.93 -6.21 9.10
N PRO A 150 -21.72 -5.52 9.94
CA PRO A 150 -23.12 -5.89 10.17
C PRO A 150 -23.97 -5.66 8.92
N ASN A 151 -25.18 -6.22 8.91
CA ASN A 151 -26.15 -6.06 7.82
C ASN A 151 -26.74 -4.63 7.72
N SER A 152 -26.70 -3.86 8.80
CA SER A 152 -27.25 -2.50 8.91
C SER A 152 -26.32 -1.60 9.71
N LEU A 153 -26.41 -0.28 9.47
CA LEU A 153 -25.69 0.76 10.19
C LEU A 153 -26.57 1.54 11.18
N ASP A 154 -27.80 1.07 11.44
CA ASP A 154 -28.65 1.68 12.46
C ASP A 154 -28.03 1.57 13.86
N SER A 155 -28.45 2.47 14.75
CA SER A 155 -27.87 2.61 16.09
C SER A 155 -27.94 1.34 16.93
N GLU A 156 -29.02 0.55 16.82
CA GLU A 156 -29.18 -0.68 17.61
C GLU A 156 -28.20 -1.75 17.14
N THR A 157 -28.11 -1.96 15.82
CA THR A 157 -27.17 -2.90 15.20
C THR A 157 -25.72 -2.55 15.52
N ILE A 158 -25.36 -1.27 15.46
CA ILE A 158 -24.00 -0.81 15.77
C ILE A 158 -23.69 -0.99 17.26
N LEU A 159 -24.60 -0.66 18.17
CA LEU A 159 -24.40 -0.88 19.61
C LEU A 159 -24.18 -2.36 19.93
N TRP A 160 -24.95 -3.26 19.32
CA TRP A 160 -24.75 -4.70 19.45
C TRP A 160 -23.37 -5.14 18.94
N ALA A 161 -22.96 -4.65 17.77
CA ALA A 161 -21.67 -5.00 17.17
C ALA A 161 -20.49 -4.56 18.05
N GLU A 162 -20.53 -3.33 18.59
CA GLU A 162 -19.51 -2.83 19.49
C GLU A 162 -19.45 -3.61 20.81
N GLU A 163 -20.60 -3.98 21.38
CA GLU A 163 -20.65 -4.80 22.59
C GLU A 163 -20.10 -6.21 22.35
N LYS A 164 -20.38 -6.82 21.19
CA LYS A 164 -19.81 -8.12 20.79
C LYS A 164 -18.28 -8.04 20.68
N ILE A 165 -17.73 -7.00 20.04
CA ILE A 165 -16.29 -6.75 19.96
C ILE A 165 -15.68 -6.55 21.35
N LYS A 166 -16.33 -5.76 22.21
CA LYS A 166 -15.89 -5.50 23.58
C LYS A 166 -15.82 -6.78 24.40
N ARG A 167 -16.82 -7.65 24.31
CA ARG A 167 -16.83 -8.97 24.98
C ARG A 167 -15.71 -9.86 24.49
N PHE A 168 -15.47 -9.89 23.17
CA PHE A 168 -14.35 -10.65 22.60
C PHE A 168 -13.01 -10.14 23.13
N ARG A 169 -12.79 -8.83 23.16
CA ARG A 169 -11.56 -8.23 23.73
C ARG A 169 -11.39 -8.55 25.21
N TYR A 170 -12.47 -8.46 26.00
CA TYR A 170 -12.43 -8.79 27.42
C TYR A 170 -12.05 -10.25 27.66
N LYS A 171 -12.60 -11.18 26.87
CA LYS A 171 -12.36 -12.62 27.00
C LYS A 171 -11.00 -13.04 26.46
N ASN A 172 -10.59 -12.52 25.30
CA ASN A 172 -9.45 -13.02 24.53
C ASN A 172 -8.23 -12.10 24.56
N GLY A 173 -8.37 -10.86 25.01
CA GLY A 173 -7.30 -9.85 25.02
C GLY A 173 -7.12 -9.10 23.70
N GLU A 174 -6.37 -7.99 23.76
CA GLU A 174 -6.19 -7.08 22.62
C GLU A 174 -5.43 -7.72 21.45
N LEU A 175 -4.37 -8.49 21.74
CA LEU A 175 -3.56 -9.12 20.70
C LEU A 175 -4.38 -10.10 19.84
N ASN A 176 -5.25 -10.89 20.47
CA ASN A 176 -6.13 -11.81 19.77
C ASN A 176 -7.21 -11.07 18.96
N PHE A 177 -7.69 -9.93 19.45
CA PHE A 177 -8.58 -9.07 18.67
C PHE A 177 -7.87 -8.48 17.43
N GLN A 178 -6.64 -8.00 17.59
CA GLN A 178 -5.86 -7.48 16.46
C GLN A 178 -5.60 -8.56 15.42
N THR A 179 -5.31 -9.79 15.85
CA THR A 179 -5.16 -10.96 14.97
C THR A 179 -6.47 -11.28 14.24
N ALA A 180 -7.58 -11.40 14.98
CA ALA A 180 -8.91 -11.64 14.42
C ALA A 180 -9.28 -10.62 13.33
N ARG A 181 -8.95 -9.35 13.55
CA ARG A 181 -9.24 -8.29 12.59
C ARG A 181 -8.26 -8.29 11.41
N LYS A 182 -6.95 -8.32 11.67
CA LYS A 182 -5.92 -7.93 10.69
C LYS A 182 -5.21 -9.09 10.00
N ALA A 183 -5.20 -10.32 10.54
CA ALA A 183 -4.37 -11.40 9.99
C ALA A 183 -4.72 -11.79 8.53
N GLY A 184 -5.89 -11.36 8.06
CA GLY A 184 -6.48 -11.81 6.80
C GLY A 184 -7.51 -12.89 7.07
N GLN A 185 -8.45 -13.06 6.14
CA GLN A 185 -9.45 -14.14 6.16
C GLN A 185 -9.86 -14.48 4.73
N TYR A 186 -10.30 -15.72 4.52
CA TYR A 186 -10.56 -16.28 3.19
C TYR A 186 -11.87 -17.06 3.15
N LYS A 187 -12.87 -16.64 3.93
CA LYS A 187 -14.21 -17.27 4.01
C LYS A 187 -15.34 -16.29 3.75
N HIS A 188 -15.17 -15.03 4.14
CA HIS A 188 -16.23 -14.02 4.20
C HIS A 188 -15.95 -12.88 3.22
N PRO A 189 -16.26 -13.01 1.92
CA PRO A 189 -15.94 -11.98 0.91
C PRO A 189 -16.58 -10.62 1.18
N HIS A 190 -17.65 -10.58 1.97
CA HIS A 190 -18.36 -9.36 2.36
C HIS A 190 -17.64 -8.58 3.49
N SER A 191 -16.65 -9.17 4.17
CA SER A 191 -16.02 -8.59 5.36
C SER A 191 -14.65 -7.96 5.06
N MET A 192 -14.16 -7.16 6.00
CA MET A 192 -12.85 -6.51 5.93
C MET A 192 -11.69 -7.52 6.00
N PHE A 193 -10.54 -7.13 5.44
CA PHE A 193 -9.32 -7.96 5.36
C PHE A 193 -9.52 -9.32 4.67
N PHE A 194 -10.53 -9.42 3.79
CA PHE A 194 -10.68 -10.56 2.89
C PHE A 194 -9.49 -10.65 1.93
N GLY A 195 -8.83 -11.80 1.82
CA GLY A 195 -7.66 -11.97 0.95
C GLY A 195 -7.95 -12.52 -0.44
N GLY A 196 -9.22 -12.81 -0.78
CA GLY A 196 -9.61 -13.37 -2.08
C GLY A 196 -9.64 -14.90 -2.11
N PHE A 197 -10.12 -15.45 -3.23
CA PHE A 197 -10.08 -16.89 -3.52
C PHE A 197 -9.12 -17.24 -4.66
N SER A 198 -8.56 -16.22 -5.30
CA SER A 198 -7.63 -16.31 -6.42
C SER A 198 -6.80 -15.02 -6.48
N PRO A 199 -5.71 -14.97 -7.27
CA PRO A 199 -4.99 -13.74 -7.54
C PRO A 199 -5.94 -12.65 -8.09
N THR A 200 -5.86 -11.45 -7.54
CA THR A 200 -6.59 -10.27 -8.05
C THR A 200 -5.92 -9.72 -9.30
N TRP A 201 -6.62 -8.86 -10.04
CA TRP A 201 -6.02 -8.13 -11.16
C TRP A 201 -4.76 -7.37 -10.72
N SER A 202 -4.80 -6.64 -9.60
CA SER A 202 -3.63 -5.89 -9.11
C SER A 202 -2.42 -6.77 -8.82
N ARG A 203 -2.64 -7.98 -8.28
CA ARG A 203 -1.56 -8.94 -8.08
C ARG A 203 -0.97 -9.42 -9.41
N LEU A 204 -1.83 -9.82 -10.36
CA LEU A 204 -1.39 -10.29 -11.68
C LEU A 204 -0.68 -9.19 -12.47
N THR A 205 -1.12 -7.94 -12.36
CA THR A 205 -0.43 -6.78 -12.95
C THR A 205 0.94 -6.57 -12.32
N LEU A 206 1.10 -6.73 -10.99
CA LEU A 206 2.42 -6.62 -10.35
C LEU A 206 3.36 -7.74 -10.79
N GLU A 207 2.85 -8.97 -10.89
CA GLU A 207 3.59 -10.12 -11.46
C GLU A 207 3.99 -9.87 -12.91
N GLY A 208 3.11 -9.27 -13.72
CA GLY A 208 3.39 -8.84 -15.09
C GLY A 208 4.49 -7.78 -15.15
N ILE A 209 4.42 -6.74 -14.32
CA ILE A 209 5.45 -5.69 -14.23
C ILE A 209 6.82 -6.28 -13.87
N ILE A 210 6.87 -7.25 -12.95
CA ILE A 210 8.11 -7.95 -12.59
C ILE A 210 8.73 -8.64 -13.83
N SER A 211 7.89 -9.27 -14.65
CA SER A 211 8.30 -9.93 -15.89
C SER A 211 8.73 -8.93 -16.97
N ASP A 212 7.90 -7.92 -17.25
CA ASP A 212 8.10 -6.96 -18.34
C ASP A 212 9.36 -6.13 -18.16
N TYR A 213 9.72 -5.80 -16.92
CA TYR A 213 10.97 -5.11 -16.58
C TYR A 213 12.12 -6.07 -16.22
N SER A 214 11.95 -7.39 -16.43
CA SER A 214 12.97 -8.42 -16.19
C SER A 214 13.60 -8.36 -14.79
N LEU A 215 12.81 -8.00 -13.76
CA LEU A 215 13.33 -7.76 -12.42
C LEU A 215 13.98 -9.01 -11.81
N THR A 216 13.51 -10.20 -12.20
CA THR A 216 14.09 -11.48 -11.75
C THR A 216 15.53 -11.70 -12.23
N GLN A 217 15.96 -11.00 -13.28
CA GLN A 217 17.30 -11.04 -13.86
C GLN A 217 18.24 -9.97 -13.30
N THR A 218 17.72 -9.05 -12.49
CA THR A 218 18.54 -8.03 -11.83
C THR A 218 19.29 -8.63 -10.65
N ASP A 219 20.46 -8.05 -10.34
CA ASP A 219 21.28 -8.47 -9.20
C ASP A 219 20.60 -8.11 -7.88
N PHE A 220 19.88 -6.97 -7.83
CA PHE A 220 19.22 -6.49 -6.63
C PHE A 220 18.07 -5.51 -6.89
N VAL A 221 16.95 -5.66 -6.17
CA VAL A 221 15.82 -4.71 -6.18
C VAL A 221 15.59 -4.11 -4.80
N ALA A 222 15.65 -2.79 -4.67
CA ALA A 222 15.25 -2.09 -3.44
C ALA A 222 13.84 -1.51 -3.60
N ILE A 223 12.90 -1.97 -2.77
CA ILE A 223 11.47 -1.69 -2.92
C ILE A 223 10.99 -0.79 -1.80
N VAL A 224 10.36 0.33 -2.17
CA VAL A 224 9.69 1.25 -1.26
C VAL A 224 8.21 1.30 -1.64
N ASP A 225 7.36 0.73 -0.79
CA ASP A 225 5.90 0.75 -0.97
C ASP A 225 5.28 1.75 0.02
N PHE A 226 4.53 2.72 -0.48
CA PHE A 226 3.93 3.77 0.35
C PHE A 226 2.60 3.32 0.96
N HIS A 227 2.50 3.40 2.29
CA HIS A 227 1.31 3.06 3.08
C HIS A 227 0.92 4.17 4.06
N THR A 228 -0.31 4.13 4.54
CA THR A 228 -0.81 5.02 5.58
C THR A 228 -1.77 4.30 6.53
N GLY A 229 -1.87 4.78 7.77
CA GLY A 229 -2.85 4.32 8.74
C GLY A 229 -2.27 3.67 10.00
N LEU A 230 -0.96 3.41 10.07
CA LEU A 230 -0.31 2.89 11.28
C LEU A 230 0.80 3.81 11.81
N GLY A 231 0.99 3.80 13.12
CA GLY A 231 2.04 4.55 13.81
C GLY A 231 1.69 6.02 14.12
N PRO A 232 2.67 6.81 14.61
CA PRO A 232 2.47 8.21 14.97
C PRO A 232 2.17 9.11 13.77
N PHE A 233 1.33 10.12 13.97
CA PHE A 233 0.87 11.04 12.93
C PHE A 233 2.04 11.61 12.10
N GLY A 234 2.04 11.34 10.79
CA GLY A 234 3.03 11.84 9.83
C GLY A 234 4.44 11.24 9.92
N TYR A 235 4.72 10.31 10.84
CA TYR A 235 6.10 9.85 11.12
C TYR A 235 6.78 9.14 9.93
N GLY A 236 6.07 8.24 9.25
CA GLY A 236 6.63 7.44 8.15
C GLY A 236 7.64 6.40 8.65
N GLU A 237 7.15 5.34 9.28
CA GLU A 237 7.93 4.19 9.73
C GLU A 237 8.33 3.32 8.52
N PRO A 238 9.63 3.11 8.24
CA PRO A 238 10.06 2.08 7.31
C PRO A 238 9.88 0.71 7.97
N ILE A 239 8.79 0.04 7.68
CA ILE A 239 8.50 -1.31 8.18
C ILE A 239 9.20 -2.32 7.28
N SER A 240 10.13 -3.08 7.84
CA SER A 240 10.82 -4.16 7.13
C SER A 240 9.82 -5.24 6.71
N GLY A 241 9.84 -5.62 5.43
CA GLY A 241 9.13 -6.81 4.95
C GLY A 241 9.95 -8.08 5.06
N HIS A 242 11.04 -8.08 5.83
CA HIS A 242 11.98 -9.19 5.93
C HIS A 242 11.99 -9.79 7.33
N ARG A 243 12.14 -11.12 7.38
CA ARG A 243 12.37 -11.82 8.66
C ARG A 243 13.75 -11.40 9.19
N PRO A 244 13.95 -11.35 10.52
CA PRO A 244 15.25 -11.12 11.11
C PRO A 244 16.30 -12.08 10.56
N ASN A 245 17.56 -11.62 10.47
CA ASN A 245 18.71 -12.40 10.02
C ASN A 245 18.62 -12.90 8.57
N THR A 246 17.92 -12.18 7.70
CA THR A 246 17.94 -12.40 6.24
C THR A 246 18.76 -11.28 5.57
N PRO A 247 19.34 -11.51 4.37
CA PRO A 247 20.10 -10.47 3.66
C PRO A 247 19.30 -9.18 3.41
N GLY A 248 18.00 -9.31 3.08
CA GLY A 248 17.11 -8.16 2.90
C GLY A 248 16.88 -7.39 4.20
N TYR A 249 16.74 -8.08 5.33
CA TYR A 249 16.69 -7.44 6.65
C TYR A 249 17.98 -6.67 6.96
N GLU A 250 19.15 -7.29 6.77
CA GLU A 250 20.44 -6.64 7.02
C GLU A 250 20.62 -5.38 6.18
N TRP A 251 20.21 -5.42 4.90
CA TRP A 251 20.23 -4.25 4.04
C TRP A 251 19.30 -3.15 4.55
N VAL A 252 18.04 -3.48 4.85
CA VAL A 252 17.04 -2.51 5.36
C VAL A 252 17.52 -1.87 6.67
N SER A 253 17.98 -2.67 7.63
CA SER A 253 18.51 -2.19 8.91
C SER A 253 19.73 -1.29 8.72
N LYS A 254 20.64 -1.64 7.81
CA LYS A 254 21.82 -0.81 7.52
C LYS A 254 21.44 0.53 6.88
N VAL A 255 20.44 0.55 5.99
CA VAL A 255 20.09 1.73 5.19
C VAL A 255 19.25 2.73 5.97
N TYR A 256 18.24 2.27 6.71
CA TYR A 256 17.32 3.16 7.42
C TYR A 256 17.60 3.24 8.93
N GLY A 257 18.49 2.40 9.45
CA GLY A 257 18.98 2.46 10.83
C GLY A 257 17.89 2.22 11.87
N GLU A 258 17.99 2.93 12.99
CA GLU A 258 17.08 2.84 14.15
C GLU A 258 15.62 3.24 13.85
N SER A 259 15.34 3.76 12.65
CA SER A 259 13.97 4.02 12.23
C SER A 259 13.19 2.75 11.82
N VAL A 260 13.87 1.63 11.60
CA VAL A 260 13.24 0.41 11.05
C VAL A 260 12.37 -0.28 12.09
N GLY A 261 11.10 -0.44 11.75
CA GLY A 261 10.19 -1.33 12.45
C GLY A 261 10.30 -2.76 11.93
N VAL A 262 10.33 -3.74 12.83
CA VAL A 262 10.36 -5.16 12.47
C VAL A 262 9.18 -5.87 13.15
N PRO A 263 8.13 -6.25 12.39
CA PRO A 263 6.93 -6.88 12.96
C PRO A 263 7.23 -8.14 13.78
N GLU A 264 8.14 -9.00 13.30
CA GLU A 264 8.53 -10.24 13.96
C GLU A 264 9.28 -10.04 15.28
N LEU A 265 9.87 -8.87 15.50
CA LEU A 265 10.53 -8.51 16.77
C LEU A 265 9.61 -7.69 17.69
N GLY A 266 8.38 -7.37 17.24
CA GLY A 266 7.44 -6.54 17.99
C GLY A 266 7.86 -5.07 18.11
N THR A 267 8.81 -4.62 17.29
CA THR A 267 9.30 -3.23 17.29
C THR A 267 8.56 -2.34 16.28
N SER A 268 7.56 -2.88 15.57
CA SER A 268 6.81 -2.16 14.55
C SER A 268 5.39 -1.81 14.98
N SER A 269 4.83 -0.77 14.36
CA SER A 269 3.39 -0.48 14.42
C SER A 269 2.51 -1.56 13.77
N SER A 270 3.10 -2.42 12.92
CA SER A 270 2.42 -3.57 12.31
C SER A 270 2.70 -4.87 13.06
N ILE A 271 1.75 -5.82 12.98
CA ILE A 271 1.93 -7.19 13.47
C ILE A 271 2.49 -8.09 12.35
N PRO A 272 3.04 -9.28 12.68
CA PRO A 272 3.35 -10.29 11.67
C PRO A 272 2.10 -10.69 10.87
N LEU A 273 2.24 -10.76 9.55
CA LEU A 273 1.15 -11.04 8.61
C LEU A 273 1.62 -12.02 7.52
N THR A 274 0.66 -12.73 6.94
CA THR A 274 0.85 -13.63 5.79
C THR A 274 0.02 -13.16 4.59
N GLY A 275 0.40 -13.56 3.38
CA GLY A 275 -0.28 -13.14 2.14
C GLY A 275 0.06 -11.71 1.73
N THR A 276 1.11 -11.13 2.31
CA THR A 276 1.58 -9.77 2.00
C THR A 276 2.44 -9.77 0.74
N SER A 277 2.69 -8.59 0.16
CA SER A 277 3.55 -8.43 -1.02
C SER A 277 4.94 -9.05 -0.84
N ARG A 278 5.41 -9.19 0.41
CA ARG A 278 6.58 -10.00 0.77
C ARG A 278 6.54 -11.39 0.14
N ASP A 279 5.43 -12.12 0.24
CA ASP A 279 5.34 -13.50 -0.26
C ASP A 279 5.51 -13.55 -1.79
N LEU A 280 5.13 -12.48 -2.50
CA LEU A 280 5.42 -12.32 -3.92
C LEU A 280 6.92 -12.09 -4.14
N TRP A 281 7.52 -11.14 -3.44
CA TRP A 281 8.93 -10.80 -3.60
C TRP A 281 9.86 -11.97 -3.25
N ASP A 282 9.58 -12.68 -2.16
CA ASP A 282 10.29 -13.91 -1.75
C ASP A 282 10.26 -14.96 -2.87
N ARG A 283 9.09 -15.17 -3.50
CA ARG A 283 8.95 -16.14 -4.62
C ARG A 283 9.67 -15.69 -5.90
N GLN A 284 9.60 -14.40 -6.25
CA GLN A 284 10.10 -13.90 -7.53
C GLN A 284 11.60 -13.56 -7.52
N LEU A 285 12.10 -13.02 -6.39
CA LEU A 285 13.44 -12.46 -6.29
C LEU A 285 14.35 -13.24 -5.33
N GLY A 286 13.78 -14.14 -4.50
CA GLY A 286 14.54 -14.84 -3.46
C GLY A 286 15.24 -13.84 -2.54
N GLU A 287 16.56 -13.92 -2.41
CA GLU A 287 17.33 -13.00 -1.58
C GLU A 287 17.80 -11.72 -2.31
N ARG A 288 17.42 -11.51 -3.57
CA ARG A 288 17.88 -10.38 -4.39
C ARG A 288 17.05 -9.12 -4.20
N TYR A 289 16.49 -8.91 -3.01
CA TYR A 289 15.71 -7.70 -2.75
C TYR A 289 15.76 -7.22 -1.31
N ALA A 290 15.54 -5.92 -1.15
CA ALA A 290 15.16 -5.28 0.10
C ALA A 290 13.78 -4.66 -0.07
N TYR A 291 12.94 -4.70 0.96
CA TYR A 291 11.59 -4.15 0.91
C TYR A 291 11.26 -3.45 2.21
N ILE A 292 10.73 -2.24 2.09
CA ILE A 292 10.02 -1.56 3.16
C ILE A 292 8.61 -1.17 2.73
N ALA A 293 7.66 -1.32 3.66
CA ALA A 293 6.44 -0.53 3.63
C ALA A 293 6.74 0.77 4.38
N LEU A 294 6.76 1.90 3.68
CA LEU A 294 6.90 3.21 4.31
C LEU A 294 5.52 3.67 4.78
N GLU A 295 5.27 3.49 6.07
CA GLU A 295 3.96 3.56 6.69
C GLU A 295 3.78 4.86 7.49
N TYR A 296 2.88 5.72 7.02
CA TYR A 296 2.61 7.01 7.67
C TYR A 296 1.42 6.91 8.63
N GLY A 297 1.65 7.30 9.88
CA GLY A 297 0.57 7.40 10.84
C GLY A 297 -0.45 8.46 10.48
N THR A 298 -1.71 8.12 10.72
CA THR A 298 -2.85 9.02 10.58
C THR A 298 -3.63 9.05 11.88
N TYR A 299 -4.76 8.36 11.99
CA TYR A 299 -5.62 8.37 13.17
C TYR A 299 -5.69 6.99 13.83
N SER A 300 -6.47 6.90 14.91
CA SER A 300 -6.59 5.66 15.68
C SER A 300 -7.12 4.48 14.86
N GLN A 301 -6.67 3.30 15.25
CA GLN A 301 -7.09 2.02 14.68
C GLN A 301 -8.59 1.72 14.87
N GLU A 302 -9.25 2.37 15.83
CA GLU A 302 -10.71 2.28 15.99
C GLU A 302 -11.43 3.18 14.98
N ARG A 303 -10.91 4.37 14.69
CA ARG A 303 -11.43 5.22 13.60
C ARG A 303 -11.33 4.50 12.26
N SER A 304 -10.20 3.81 12.01
CA SER A 304 -10.01 2.95 10.83
C SER A 304 -11.10 1.88 10.74
N ARG A 305 -11.31 1.12 11.83
CA ARG A 305 -12.29 0.02 11.88
C ARG A 305 -13.71 0.48 11.55
N VAL A 306 -14.14 1.62 12.10
CA VAL A 306 -15.46 2.19 11.82
C VAL A 306 -15.57 2.60 10.35
N ALA A 307 -14.56 3.30 9.81
CA ALA A 307 -14.57 3.72 8.41
C ALA A 307 -14.57 2.53 7.44
N LEU A 308 -13.77 1.49 7.73
CA LEU A 308 -13.76 0.24 6.95
C LEU A 308 -15.10 -0.50 7.02
N ARG A 309 -15.73 -0.57 8.20
CA ARG A 309 -17.07 -1.18 8.35
C ARG A 309 -18.06 -0.53 7.40
N GLU A 310 -18.15 0.80 7.43
CA GLU A 310 -19.11 1.53 6.59
C GLU A 310 -18.82 1.38 5.10
N ASP A 311 -17.54 1.39 4.70
CA ASP A 311 -17.13 1.15 3.30
C ASP A 311 -17.55 -0.24 2.81
N HIS A 312 -17.26 -1.29 3.59
CA HIS A 312 -17.65 -2.64 3.24
C HIS A 312 -19.17 -2.80 3.24
N TRP A 313 -19.88 -2.28 4.26
CA TRP A 313 -21.34 -2.32 4.30
C TRP A 313 -21.95 -1.68 3.05
N LEU A 314 -21.45 -0.52 2.63
CA LEU A 314 -21.91 0.20 1.44
C LEU A 314 -21.75 -0.64 0.17
N HIS A 315 -20.57 -1.24 -0.03
CA HIS A 315 -20.28 -2.06 -1.21
C HIS A 315 -21.01 -3.41 -1.20
N ASN A 316 -21.44 -3.88 -0.03
CA ASN A 316 -22.29 -5.07 0.09
C ASN A 316 -23.76 -4.82 -0.26
N GLN A 317 -24.19 -3.56 -0.44
CA GLN A 317 -25.58 -3.24 -0.84
C GLN A 317 -25.84 -3.42 -2.34
N GLY A 318 -24.82 -3.76 -3.13
CA GLY A 318 -24.89 -3.87 -4.59
C GLY A 318 -24.30 -2.65 -5.30
N ALA A 319 -24.92 -2.22 -6.39
CA ALA A 319 -24.42 -1.09 -7.18
C ALA A 319 -24.39 0.20 -6.35
N VAL A 320 -23.22 0.83 -6.29
CA VAL A 320 -23.00 2.05 -5.49
C VAL A 320 -23.25 3.29 -6.34
N ASP A 321 -24.24 4.09 -5.95
CA ASP A 321 -24.48 5.42 -6.52
C ASP A 321 -23.53 6.45 -5.88
N TRP A 322 -22.50 6.85 -6.64
CA TRP A 322 -21.51 7.82 -6.19
C TRP A 322 -22.11 9.17 -5.80
N ALA A 323 -23.19 9.61 -6.46
CA ALA A 323 -23.79 10.93 -6.19
C ALA A 323 -24.60 10.97 -4.89
N ARG A 324 -24.95 9.80 -4.32
CA ARG A 324 -25.76 9.72 -3.11
C ARG A 324 -25.02 10.35 -1.90
N PRO A 325 -25.67 11.23 -1.11
CA PRO A 325 -25.02 11.88 0.04
C PRO A 325 -24.40 10.93 1.06
N GLU A 326 -25.06 9.79 1.32
CA GLU A 326 -24.53 8.75 2.21
C GLU A 326 -23.24 8.13 1.67
N THR A 327 -23.16 7.88 0.36
CA THR A 327 -21.95 7.37 -0.29
C THR A 327 -20.82 8.37 -0.16
N GLN A 328 -21.07 9.64 -0.47
CA GLN A 328 -20.07 10.71 -0.32
C GLN A 328 -19.56 10.83 1.12
N ARG A 329 -20.45 10.74 2.13
CA ARG A 329 -20.07 10.76 3.54
C ARG A 329 -19.12 9.61 3.90
N ILE A 330 -19.49 8.37 3.55
CA ILE A 330 -18.71 7.16 3.85
C ILE A 330 -17.33 7.22 3.17
N LYS A 331 -17.30 7.59 1.88
CA LYS A 331 -16.06 7.68 1.10
C LYS A 331 -15.14 8.79 1.61
N MET A 332 -15.70 9.95 1.97
CA MET A 332 -14.93 11.04 2.56
C MET A 332 -14.34 10.63 3.91
N GLN A 333 -15.10 9.92 4.76
CA GLN A 333 -14.61 9.44 6.05
C GLN A 333 -13.44 8.47 5.90
N LEU A 334 -13.52 7.52 4.96
CA LEU A 334 -12.41 6.59 4.69
C LEU A 334 -11.20 7.32 4.11
N LYS A 335 -11.42 8.20 3.12
CA LYS A 335 -10.37 9.01 2.52
C LYS A 335 -9.67 9.87 3.57
N GLN A 336 -10.40 10.61 4.41
CA GLN A 336 -9.81 11.42 5.48
C GLN A 336 -9.00 10.59 6.47
N HIS A 337 -9.40 9.33 6.74
CA HIS A 337 -8.64 8.48 7.65
C HIS A 337 -7.26 8.13 7.08
N TYR A 338 -7.17 7.72 5.81
CA TYR A 338 -5.93 7.29 5.18
C TYR A 338 -5.16 8.43 4.49
N TYR A 339 -5.81 9.56 4.28
CA TYR A 339 -5.24 10.75 3.68
C TYR A 339 -5.76 12.00 4.42
N PRO A 340 -5.17 12.31 5.60
CA PRO A 340 -5.56 13.49 6.40
C PRO A 340 -5.55 14.79 5.61
N ASN A 341 -4.59 14.92 4.68
CA ASN A 341 -4.46 16.08 3.78
C ASN A 341 -4.36 17.44 4.52
N THR A 342 -3.89 17.43 5.78
CA THR A 342 -3.62 18.65 6.52
C THR A 342 -2.21 19.14 6.17
N PRO A 343 -1.97 20.46 6.08
CA PRO A 343 -0.67 20.99 5.65
C PRO A 343 0.52 20.44 6.44
N ASP A 344 0.39 20.35 7.77
CA ASP A 344 1.40 19.79 8.67
C ASP A 344 1.73 18.32 8.36
N TRP A 345 0.70 17.50 8.13
CA TRP A 345 0.88 16.10 7.77
C TRP A 345 1.57 15.94 6.40
N LEU A 346 1.17 16.74 5.40
CA LEU A 346 1.79 16.70 4.07
C LEU A 346 3.26 17.11 4.11
N GLU A 347 3.63 18.09 4.92
CA GLU A 347 5.03 18.49 5.14
C GLU A 347 5.84 17.34 5.76
N MET A 348 5.32 16.69 6.80
CA MET A 348 5.98 15.52 7.42
C MET A 348 6.16 14.37 6.41
N VAL A 349 5.11 14.08 5.64
CA VAL A 349 5.11 13.04 4.61
C VAL A 349 6.22 13.28 3.59
N LEU A 350 6.29 14.48 3.00
CA LEU A 350 7.28 14.78 1.97
C LEU A 350 8.71 14.81 2.52
N GLN A 351 8.94 15.36 3.72
CA GLN A 351 10.28 15.31 4.32
C GLN A 351 10.77 13.87 4.46
N ARG A 352 9.92 13.01 5.01
CA ARG A 352 10.28 11.62 5.25
C ARG A 352 10.42 10.81 3.96
N SER A 353 9.54 11.05 2.99
CA SER A 353 9.62 10.42 1.66
C SER A 353 10.96 10.72 0.99
N ARG A 354 11.34 12.00 0.92
CA ARG A 354 12.63 12.45 0.37
C ARG A 354 13.81 11.81 1.10
N GLN A 355 13.75 11.72 2.44
CA GLN A 355 14.79 11.09 3.24
C GLN A 355 14.97 9.62 2.87
N ILE A 356 13.89 8.84 2.85
CA ILE A 356 13.89 7.40 2.56
C ILE A 356 14.34 7.14 1.12
N LEU A 357 13.81 7.88 0.14
CA LEU A 357 14.17 7.69 -1.27
C LEU A 357 15.63 8.07 -1.53
N ARG A 358 16.14 9.14 -0.89
CA ARG A 358 17.57 9.48 -0.94
C ARG A 358 18.44 8.37 -0.34
N GLN A 359 18.13 7.90 0.88
CA GLN A 359 18.89 6.82 1.53
C GLN A 359 18.91 5.56 0.68
N THR A 360 17.75 5.20 0.10
CA THR A 360 17.62 4.06 -0.83
C THR A 360 18.51 4.23 -2.05
N THR A 361 18.49 5.42 -2.66
CA THR A 361 19.31 5.75 -3.84
C THR A 361 20.81 5.69 -3.55
N GLU A 362 21.24 6.29 -2.44
CA GLU A 362 22.65 6.28 -2.03
C GLU A 362 23.14 4.86 -1.72
N ALA A 363 22.34 4.06 -1.01
CA ALA A 363 22.69 2.70 -0.62
C ALA A 363 22.73 1.71 -1.79
N ILE A 364 21.76 1.79 -2.71
CA ILE A 364 21.70 0.87 -3.85
C ILE A 364 22.88 1.09 -4.80
N ASN A 365 23.33 2.34 -4.98
CA ASN A 365 24.45 2.68 -5.86
C ASN A 365 25.78 2.05 -5.42
N ILE A 366 25.95 1.77 -4.13
CA ILE A 366 27.15 1.13 -3.57
C ILE A 366 26.93 -0.36 -3.25
N THR A 367 25.74 -0.90 -3.52
CA THR A 367 25.45 -2.31 -3.31
C THR A 367 26.20 -3.15 -4.35
N PRO A 368 27.07 -4.10 -3.95
CA PRO A 368 27.86 -4.87 -4.91
C PRO A 368 27.00 -5.62 -5.92
N ASN A 369 27.46 -5.69 -7.17
CA ASN A 369 26.89 -6.62 -8.15
C ASN A 369 27.09 -8.05 -7.63
N ARG A 370 26.11 -8.94 -7.84
CA ARG A 370 26.34 -10.36 -7.55
C ARG A 370 27.35 -10.90 -8.55
N GLN A 371 28.36 -11.62 -8.07
CA GLN A 371 29.17 -12.45 -8.95
C GLN A 371 28.30 -13.66 -9.31
N VAL A 372 28.03 -13.81 -10.61
CA VAL A 372 27.27 -14.94 -11.18
C VAL A 372 28.04 -16.24 -11.03
#